data_AF-A0A0F5JSJ5-F1
#
_entry.id   AF-A0A0F5JSJ5-F1
#
_cell.length_a   1.000
_cell.length_b   1.000
_cell.length_c   1.000
_cell.angle_alpha   90.00
_cell.angle_beta   90.00
_cell.angle_gamma   90.00
#
_symmetry.space_group_name_H-M   'P 1'
#
loop_
_entity.id
_entity.type
_entity.pdbx_description
1 polymer ?
#
loop_
_entity_poly.entity_id
_entity_poly.type
_entity_poly.pdbx_seq_one_letter_code
_entity_poly.pdbx_strand_id
1 'polypeptide(L)'
;ATLQLKCEFSAPPGVSGCAERQHARGLPGQRFDLKSDAYGAIRAGQGLYVSTHPANAAQPMNVTAASEQLASAESVAELASQASTSNQAESLQDGLDALKKLTDATQYNVAGNSGGVGGNTGGGGTGNANGFSTPIMLIASPAGAGLSTQDSAHITANQQVNIVSGKSTNVAAGKSLIASVMEKISLFAQNAGIKLFASKGKVEIQAQSDEMKLAALNDVTITSSSGKVVISADKEIWIG
;
A
#
# COMPACT_ATOMS: atom_id res chain seq x y z
N ALA A 1 -27.15 -23.12 8.62
CA ALA A 1 -26.40 -24.03 7.76
C ALA A 1 -25.00 -24.17 8.35
N THR A 2 -24.65 -25.36 8.82
CA THR A 2 -23.32 -25.68 9.33
C THR A 2 -22.34 -25.59 8.16
N LEU A 3 -21.35 -24.70 8.27
CA LEU A 3 -20.29 -24.58 7.27
C LEU A 3 -19.43 -25.85 7.37
N GLN A 4 -19.72 -26.87 6.57
CA GLN A 4 -18.81 -28.00 6.40
C GLN A 4 -17.63 -27.51 5.56
N LEU A 5 -16.54 -27.13 6.22
CA LEU A 5 -15.24 -27.01 5.57
C LEU A 5 -14.81 -28.42 5.16
N LYS A 6 -14.98 -28.74 3.88
CA LYS A 6 -14.45 -29.96 3.30
C LYS A 6 -12.94 -29.79 3.12
N CYS A 7 -12.19 -30.11 4.17
CA CYS A 7 -10.75 -30.27 4.13
C CYS A 7 -10.41 -31.59 3.42
N GLU A 8 -10.14 -31.56 2.12
CA GLU A 8 -9.49 -32.68 1.44
C GLU A 8 -7.98 -32.60 1.73
N PHE A 9 -7.50 -33.42 2.66
CA PHE A 9 -6.08 -33.59 2.96
C PHE A 9 -5.61 -34.99 2.58
N SER A 10 -4.58 -35.05 1.75
CA SER A 10 -3.70 -36.22 1.66
C SER A 10 -2.64 -36.07 2.75
N ALA A 11 -2.85 -36.71 3.90
CA ALA A 11 -1.91 -36.68 5.02
C ALA A 11 -0.88 -37.82 4.90
N PRO A 12 0.44 -37.56 5.04
CA PRO A 12 1.40 -38.61 5.35
C PRO A 12 1.12 -39.20 6.75
N PRO A 13 1.48 -40.48 7.01
CA PRO A 13 1.13 -41.15 8.27
C PRO A 13 1.78 -40.45 9.47
N GLY A 14 0.97 -39.98 10.42
CA GLY A 14 1.43 -39.44 11.71
C GLY A 14 0.90 -38.04 12.08
N VAL A 15 0.22 -37.33 11.18
CA VAL A 15 -0.34 -36.00 11.48
C VAL A 15 -1.83 -36.13 11.80
N SER A 16 -2.20 -35.97 13.07
CA SER A 16 -3.60 -35.92 13.50
C SER A 16 -4.27 -34.67 12.92
N GLY A 17 -5.28 -34.89 12.07
CA GLY A 17 -6.01 -33.85 11.35
C GLY A 17 -6.84 -32.91 12.24
N CYS A 18 -7.43 -31.89 11.59
CA CYS A 18 -8.31 -30.90 12.20
C CYS A 18 -9.44 -31.58 13.00
N ALA A 19 -9.31 -31.63 14.32
CA ALA A 19 -10.39 -32.00 15.21
C ALA A 19 -11.30 -30.78 15.41
N GLU A 20 -12.51 -30.82 14.88
CA GLU A 20 -13.58 -29.91 15.30
C GLU A 20 -13.99 -30.28 16.73
N ARG A 21 -13.29 -29.72 17.72
CA ARG A 21 -13.73 -29.78 19.12
C ARG A 21 -14.70 -28.65 19.37
N GLN A 22 -15.98 -28.94 19.23
CA GLN A 22 -17.03 -28.18 19.91
C GLN A 22 -16.85 -28.43 21.41
N HIS A 23 -16.34 -27.45 22.17
CA HIS A 23 -16.74 -27.12 23.57
C HIS A 23 -15.76 -26.14 24.23
N ALA A 24 -16.20 -24.90 24.48
CA ALA A 24 -15.99 -24.17 25.74
C ALA A 24 -16.92 -22.94 25.78
N ARG A 25 -17.60 -22.73 26.92
CA ARG A 25 -18.63 -21.72 27.15
C ARG A 25 -18.06 -20.29 27.08
N GLY A 26 -18.36 -19.61 25.99
CA GLY A 26 -18.19 -18.16 25.76
C GLY A 26 -19.08 -17.80 24.57
N LEU A 27 -19.66 -16.58 24.55
CA LEU A 27 -20.78 -16.15 23.67
C LEU A 27 -21.06 -17.12 22.49
N PRO A 28 -22.12 -17.94 22.55
CA PRO A 28 -22.45 -18.83 21.45
C PRO A 28 -22.91 -18.00 20.25
N GLY A 29 -22.12 -18.04 19.17
CA GLY A 29 -22.53 -17.56 17.86
C GLY A 29 -21.53 -16.62 17.17
N GLN A 30 -21.19 -16.96 15.93
CA GLN A 30 -20.65 -16.07 14.89
C GLN A 30 -19.13 -15.79 14.85
N ARG A 31 -18.27 -16.65 15.40
CA ARG A 31 -16.81 -16.52 15.23
C ARG A 31 -16.24 -17.72 14.48
N PHE A 32 -15.22 -17.46 13.67
CA PHE A 32 -14.38 -18.47 13.02
C PHE A 32 -12.94 -18.29 13.52
N ASP A 33 -12.29 -19.38 13.87
CA ASP A 33 -10.89 -19.42 14.33
C ASP A 33 -10.14 -20.52 13.56
N LEU A 34 -9.01 -20.15 12.94
CA LEU A 34 -8.14 -21.05 12.21
C LEU A 34 -6.76 -21.01 12.86
N LYS A 35 -6.35 -22.12 13.48
CA LYS A 35 -5.11 -22.22 14.26
C LYS A 35 -4.27 -23.44 13.86
N SER A 36 -2.95 -23.27 13.87
CA SER A 36 -1.96 -24.34 13.73
C SER A 36 -0.71 -23.92 14.51
N ASP A 37 -0.13 -24.85 15.28
CA ASP A 37 1.18 -24.67 15.94
C ASP A 37 2.34 -25.03 14.99
N ALA A 38 2.02 -25.54 13.81
CA ALA A 38 2.96 -25.88 12.75
C ALA A 38 2.79 -24.93 11.55
N TYR A 39 3.19 -25.37 10.36
CA TYR A 39 3.03 -24.58 9.15
C TYR A 39 1.56 -24.41 8.75
N GLY A 40 1.24 -23.27 8.16
CA GLY A 40 -0.05 -22.97 7.55
C GLY A 40 0.16 -22.21 6.25
N ALA A 41 -0.72 -22.43 5.28
CA ALA A 41 -0.70 -21.71 4.01
C ALA A 41 -2.13 -21.39 3.58
N ILE A 42 -2.36 -20.14 3.20
CA ILE A 42 -3.57 -19.69 2.51
C ILE A 42 -3.14 -19.32 1.09
N ARG A 43 -3.67 -20.03 0.09
CA ARG A 43 -3.31 -19.83 -1.32
C ARG A 43 -4.59 -19.69 -2.14
N ALA A 44 -4.62 -18.66 -2.98
CA ALA A 44 -5.70 -18.43 -3.91
C ALA A 44 -5.11 -18.03 -5.27
N GLY A 45 -5.08 -18.97 -6.22
CA GLY A 45 -4.42 -18.78 -7.52
C GLY A 45 -5.08 -17.73 -8.43
N GLN A 46 -6.30 -17.29 -8.08
CA GLN A 46 -7.03 -16.22 -8.76
C GLN A 46 -7.06 -14.91 -7.94
N GLY A 47 -6.34 -14.86 -6.81
CA GLY A 47 -6.26 -13.71 -5.92
C GLY A 47 -6.97 -13.90 -4.57
N LEU A 48 -6.64 -13.06 -3.60
CA LEU A 48 -7.07 -13.17 -2.19
C LEU A 48 -7.57 -11.82 -1.67
N TYR A 49 -8.80 -11.80 -1.14
CA TYR A 49 -9.37 -10.63 -0.47
C TYR A 49 -9.51 -10.88 1.02
N VAL A 50 -8.90 -10.01 1.85
CA VAL A 50 -9.04 -10.04 3.31
C VAL A 50 -9.68 -8.73 3.75
N SER A 51 -10.85 -8.80 4.36
CA SER A 51 -11.63 -7.61 4.66
C SER A 51 -12.33 -7.66 6.00
N THR A 52 -12.45 -6.50 6.65
CA THR A 52 -13.30 -6.28 7.83
C THR A 52 -14.63 -5.59 7.47
N HIS A 53 -14.90 -5.38 6.18
CA HIS A 53 -16.22 -4.93 5.74
C HIS A 53 -17.28 -6.02 5.99
N PRO A 54 -18.54 -5.64 6.29
CA PRO A 54 -19.62 -6.59 6.48
C PRO A 54 -19.86 -7.40 5.20
N ALA A 55 -19.86 -8.73 5.32
CA ALA A 55 -20.11 -9.63 4.20
C ALA A 55 -21.60 -9.90 4.01
N ASN A 56 -22.05 -9.94 2.75
CA ASN A 56 -23.36 -10.45 2.36
C ASN A 56 -23.20 -11.86 1.78
N ALA A 57 -23.98 -12.83 2.27
CA ALA A 57 -23.95 -14.22 1.79
C ALA A 57 -24.24 -14.36 0.29
N ALA A 58 -24.96 -13.41 -0.32
CA ALA A 58 -25.25 -13.41 -1.75
C ALA A 58 -24.05 -12.99 -2.61
N GLN A 59 -23.11 -12.22 -2.07
CA GLN A 59 -21.93 -11.72 -2.78
C GLN A 59 -20.69 -11.79 -1.88
N PRO A 60 -20.16 -13.00 -1.64
CA PRO A 60 -19.03 -13.20 -0.73
C PRO A 60 -17.74 -12.48 -1.18
N MET A 61 -17.60 -12.19 -2.47
CA MET A 61 -16.48 -11.45 -3.06
C MET A 61 -16.81 -9.98 -3.36
N ASN A 62 -17.65 -9.33 -2.54
CA ASN A 62 -17.90 -7.90 -2.72
C ASN A 62 -16.68 -7.05 -2.29
N VAL A 63 -15.99 -6.48 -3.27
CA VAL A 63 -14.82 -5.60 -3.09
C VAL A 63 -15.15 -4.12 -3.30
N THR A 64 -16.41 -3.74 -3.55
CA THR A 64 -16.81 -2.38 -3.94
C THR A 64 -16.28 -1.30 -3.00
N ALA A 65 -16.45 -1.47 -1.69
CA ALA A 65 -15.95 -0.50 -0.70
C ALA A 65 -14.41 -0.36 -0.72
N ALA A 66 -13.69 -1.45 -0.98
CA ALA A 66 -12.23 -1.40 -1.11
C ALA A 66 -11.80 -0.72 -2.41
N SER A 67 -12.49 -1.00 -3.52
CA SER A 67 -12.24 -0.35 -4.82
C SER A 67 -12.51 1.16 -4.78
N GLU A 68 -13.57 1.60 -4.09
CA GLU A 68 -13.85 3.03 -3.87
C GLU A 68 -12.75 3.72 -3.07
N GLN A 69 -12.17 3.02 -2.08
CA GLN A 69 -11.04 3.53 -1.33
C GLN A 69 -9.78 3.66 -2.19
N LEU A 70 -9.52 2.69 -3.09
CA LEU A 70 -8.43 2.77 -4.07
C LEU A 70 -8.64 3.93 -5.06
N ALA A 71 -9.84 4.11 -5.61
CA ALA A 71 -10.18 5.24 -6.48
C ALA A 71 -10.02 6.60 -5.78
N SER A 72 -10.33 6.67 -4.48
CA SER A 72 -10.08 7.87 -3.67
C SER A 72 -8.58 8.15 -3.51
N ALA A 73 -7.76 7.09 -3.35
CA ALA A 73 -6.30 7.22 -3.30
C ALA A 73 -5.73 7.66 -4.66
N GLU A 74 -6.25 7.14 -5.77
CA GLU A 74 -5.89 7.60 -7.13
C GLU A 74 -6.13 9.10 -7.29
N SER A 75 -7.30 9.59 -6.86
CA SER A 75 -7.63 11.02 -6.92
C SER A 75 -6.62 11.88 -6.16
N VAL A 76 -6.18 11.43 -4.97
CA VAL A 76 -5.16 12.14 -4.17
C VAL A 76 -3.81 12.15 -4.90
N ALA A 77 -3.38 11.00 -5.41
CA ALA A 77 -2.11 10.88 -6.13
C ALA A 77 -2.11 11.67 -7.45
N GLU A 78 -3.25 11.76 -8.14
CA GLU A 78 -3.40 12.50 -9.40
C GLU A 78 -3.31 14.00 -9.17
N LEU A 79 -4.02 14.52 -8.17
CA LEU A 79 -3.91 15.93 -7.76
C LEU A 79 -2.48 16.28 -7.36
N ALA A 80 -1.81 15.41 -6.61
CA ALA A 80 -0.41 15.61 -6.21
C ALA A 80 0.54 15.59 -7.43
N SER A 81 0.33 14.67 -8.38
CA SER A 81 1.11 14.58 -9.62
C SER A 81 0.94 15.84 -10.48
N GLN A 82 -0.30 16.30 -10.69
CA GLN A 82 -0.61 17.52 -11.46
C GLN A 82 0.01 18.77 -10.81
N ALA A 83 -0.09 18.89 -9.48
CA ALA A 83 0.55 19.98 -8.77
C ALA A 83 2.08 19.94 -8.90
N SER A 84 2.68 18.75 -8.87
CA SER A 84 4.13 18.57 -9.03
C SER A 84 4.59 18.98 -10.43
N THR A 85 3.95 18.47 -11.49
CA THR A 85 4.33 18.80 -12.88
C THR A 85 4.10 20.26 -13.23
N SER A 86 3.02 20.88 -12.74
CA SER A 86 2.78 22.32 -12.89
C SER A 86 3.86 23.19 -12.25
N ASN A 87 4.62 22.65 -11.30
CA ASN A 87 5.71 23.35 -10.60
C ASN A 87 7.09 22.77 -10.94
N GLN A 88 7.22 22.09 -12.09
CA GLN A 88 8.48 21.51 -12.59
C GLN A 88 9.11 20.45 -11.67
N ALA A 89 8.36 19.90 -10.72
CA ALA A 89 8.75 18.71 -9.96
C ALA A 89 8.40 17.43 -10.73
N GLU A 90 8.85 16.28 -10.21
CA GLU A 90 8.66 15.00 -10.89
C GLU A 90 7.20 14.54 -10.84
N SER A 91 6.73 13.92 -11.92
CA SER A 91 5.37 13.34 -11.96
C SER A 91 5.31 12.03 -11.16
N LEU A 92 4.11 11.70 -10.65
CA LEU A 92 3.84 10.39 -10.04
C LEU A 92 3.14 9.44 -11.04
N GLN A 93 3.30 9.65 -12.35
CA GLN A 93 2.52 8.94 -13.36
C GLN A 93 2.71 7.42 -13.33
N ASP A 94 3.94 6.94 -13.20
CA ASP A 94 4.22 5.49 -13.10
C ASP A 94 3.55 4.86 -11.88
N GLY A 95 3.49 5.60 -10.77
CA GLY A 95 2.78 5.27 -9.54
C GLY A 95 1.27 5.16 -9.74
N LEU A 96 0.71 6.16 -10.40
CA LEU A 96 -0.71 6.22 -10.76
C LEU A 96 -1.10 5.08 -11.69
N ASP A 97 -0.28 4.77 -12.69
CA ASP A 97 -0.56 3.70 -13.64
C ASP A 97 -0.56 2.33 -12.97
N ALA A 98 0.33 2.08 -12.00
CA ALA A 98 0.26 0.86 -11.18
C ALA A 98 -0.97 0.82 -10.29
N LEU A 99 -1.33 1.94 -9.66
CA LEU A 99 -2.49 2.00 -8.78
C LEU A 99 -3.78 1.76 -9.58
N LYS A 100 -3.92 2.38 -10.77
CA LYS A 100 -5.03 2.15 -11.70
C LYS A 100 -5.11 0.69 -12.14
N LYS A 101 -3.98 0.08 -12.53
CA LYS A 101 -3.94 -1.36 -12.86
C LYS A 101 -4.41 -2.24 -11.70
N LEU A 102 -4.08 -1.89 -10.46
CA LEU A 102 -4.55 -2.60 -9.28
C LEU A 102 -6.06 -2.43 -9.08
N THR A 103 -6.57 -1.20 -9.19
CA THR A 103 -8.01 -0.90 -9.08
C THR A 103 -8.84 -1.55 -10.19
N ASP A 104 -8.34 -1.56 -11.42
CA ASP A 104 -8.97 -2.27 -12.54
C ASP A 104 -9.00 -3.78 -12.26
N ALA A 105 -7.95 -4.31 -11.63
CA ALA A 105 -7.90 -5.71 -11.24
C ALA A 105 -8.93 -6.10 -10.18
N THR A 106 -9.44 -5.16 -9.37
CA THR A 106 -10.53 -5.39 -8.42
C THR A 106 -11.92 -5.31 -9.05
N GLN A 107 -12.05 -4.74 -10.24
CA GLN A 107 -13.34 -4.51 -10.91
C GLN A 107 -13.63 -5.57 -11.99
N TYR A 108 -13.32 -6.83 -11.70
CA TYR A 108 -13.55 -7.95 -12.62
C TYR A 108 -14.82 -8.73 -12.27
N ASN A 109 -15.65 -8.97 -13.28
CA ASN A 109 -16.81 -9.83 -13.18
C ASN A 109 -16.49 -11.19 -13.81
N VAL A 110 -16.51 -12.24 -13.00
CA VAL A 110 -16.44 -13.62 -13.46
C VAL A 110 -17.83 -14.03 -13.94
N ALA A 111 -17.97 -14.27 -15.24
CA ALA A 111 -19.22 -14.78 -15.79
C ALA A 111 -19.47 -16.20 -15.28
N GLY A 112 -20.70 -16.48 -14.83
CA GLY A 112 -21.13 -17.85 -14.56
C GLY A 112 -21.01 -18.68 -15.84
N ASN A 113 -20.44 -19.88 -15.74
CA ASN A 113 -20.27 -20.77 -16.90
C ASN A 113 -21.67 -21.21 -17.41
N SER A 114 -22.19 -20.56 -18.47
CA SER A 114 -23.50 -20.86 -19.07
C SER A 114 -23.54 -22.17 -19.88
N GLY A 115 -22.56 -23.05 -19.72
CA GLY A 115 -22.43 -24.30 -20.45
C GLY A 115 -22.44 -25.51 -19.53
N GLY A 116 -23.61 -26.11 -19.34
CA GLY A 116 -23.75 -27.48 -18.81
C GLY A 116 -24.20 -27.57 -17.35
N VAL A 117 -25.46 -28.02 -17.19
CA VAL A 117 -26.14 -28.44 -15.96
C VAL A 117 -26.34 -27.32 -14.93
N GLY A 118 -27.57 -26.78 -14.89
CA GLY A 118 -28.03 -25.90 -13.83
C GLY A 118 -27.72 -26.49 -12.46
N GLY A 119 -26.98 -25.73 -11.64
CA GLY A 119 -26.67 -26.13 -10.28
C GLY A 119 -27.94 -26.34 -9.45
N ASN A 120 -27.85 -27.21 -8.44
CA ASN A 120 -28.93 -27.56 -7.50
C ASN A 120 -29.37 -26.41 -6.56
N THR A 121 -29.21 -25.15 -6.97
CA THR A 121 -29.85 -24.01 -6.31
C THR A 121 -31.24 -23.85 -6.95
N GLY A 122 -32.29 -23.74 -6.14
CA GLY A 122 -33.70 -23.67 -6.59
C GLY A 122 -34.09 -22.45 -7.42
N GLY A 123 -33.14 -21.81 -8.13
CA GLY A 123 -33.35 -20.57 -8.88
C GLY A 123 -32.42 -20.34 -10.09
N GLY A 124 -31.67 -21.34 -10.57
CA GLY A 124 -31.01 -21.27 -11.89
C GLY A 124 -30.19 -20.00 -12.17
N GLY A 125 -29.26 -19.64 -11.29
CA GLY A 125 -28.49 -18.40 -11.43
C GLY A 125 -27.35 -18.49 -12.45
N THR A 126 -27.48 -17.79 -13.58
CA THR A 126 -26.38 -17.44 -14.50
C THR A 126 -25.58 -16.21 -14.01
N GLY A 127 -25.59 -15.94 -12.71
CA GLY A 127 -25.12 -14.67 -12.13
C GLY A 127 -23.61 -14.47 -12.29
N ASN A 128 -23.21 -13.24 -12.62
CA ASN A 128 -21.84 -12.80 -12.55
C ASN A 128 -21.40 -12.73 -11.07
N ALA A 129 -20.22 -13.24 -10.76
CA ALA A 129 -19.59 -13.11 -9.46
C ALA A 129 -18.45 -12.10 -9.53
N ASN A 130 -18.29 -11.27 -8.52
CA ASN A 130 -17.11 -10.42 -8.41
C ASN A 130 -15.86 -11.29 -8.21
N GLY A 131 -14.78 -10.92 -8.87
CA GLY A 131 -13.48 -11.56 -8.74
C GLY A 131 -12.35 -10.61 -9.07
N PHE A 132 -11.15 -11.14 -9.22
CA PHE A 132 -9.98 -10.38 -9.67
C PHE A 132 -9.60 -10.77 -11.10
N SER A 133 -9.20 -9.81 -11.93
CA SER A 133 -8.72 -10.11 -13.29
C SER A 133 -7.31 -10.68 -13.31
N THR A 134 -6.54 -10.44 -12.24
CA THR A 134 -5.18 -10.96 -12.03
C THR A 134 -5.02 -11.46 -10.60
N PRO A 135 -4.03 -12.32 -10.30
CA PRO A 135 -3.82 -12.88 -8.96
C PRO A 135 -3.26 -11.85 -7.97
N ILE A 136 -4.12 -10.93 -7.50
CA ILE A 136 -3.76 -9.90 -6.53
C ILE A 136 -4.15 -10.31 -5.11
N MET A 137 -3.50 -9.70 -4.12
CA MET A 137 -3.94 -9.74 -2.72
C MET A 137 -4.40 -8.35 -2.30
N LEU A 138 -5.65 -8.23 -1.86
CA LEU A 138 -6.22 -6.99 -1.37
C LEU A 138 -6.60 -7.12 0.10
N ILE A 139 -6.13 -6.19 0.93
CA ILE A 139 -6.49 -6.09 2.35
C ILE A 139 -7.24 -4.78 2.55
N ALA A 140 -8.46 -4.83 3.07
CA ALA A 140 -9.30 -3.64 3.24
C ALA A 140 -9.96 -3.58 4.63
N SER A 141 -9.99 -2.39 5.22
CA SER A 141 -10.64 -2.16 6.51
C SER A 141 -11.13 -0.72 6.61
N PRO A 142 -12.39 -0.48 7.01
CA PRO A 142 -12.95 0.88 7.08
C PRO A 142 -12.44 1.67 8.29
N ALA A 143 -11.99 1.00 9.35
CA ALA A 143 -11.55 1.66 10.59
C ALA A 143 -10.02 1.78 10.73
N GLY A 144 -9.27 0.89 10.06
CA GLY A 144 -7.80 0.88 10.12
C GLY A 144 -7.21 -0.51 9.91
N ALA A 145 -5.92 -0.54 9.60
CA ALA A 145 -5.11 -1.74 9.48
C ALA A 145 -3.77 -1.51 10.19
N GLY A 146 -3.20 -2.56 10.76
CA GLY A 146 -1.92 -2.48 11.49
C GLY A 146 -1.00 -3.62 11.11
N LEU A 147 0.30 -3.31 11.05
CA LEU A 147 1.40 -4.27 10.93
C LEU A 147 2.30 -4.09 12.14
N SER A 148 2.53 -5.16 12.91
CA SER A 148 3.32 -5.11 14.13
C SER A 148 4.22 -6.34 14.24
N THR A 149 5.45 -6.13 14.70
CA THR A 149 6.52 -7.12 14.85
C THR A 149 7.50 -6.63 15.90
N GLN A 150 8.18 -7.53 16.60
CA GLN A 150 9.20 -7.18 17.59
C GLN A 150 10.60 -7.04 16.96
N ASP A 151 10.82 -7.65 15.79
CA ASP A 151 12.12 -7.68 15.12
C ASP A 151 12.11 -6.80 13.87
N SER A 152 11.67 -7.34 12.73
CA SER A 152 11.68 -6.63 11.45
C SER A 152 10.38 -6.76 10.65
N ALA A 153 10.13 -5.74 9.83
CA ALA A 153 9.09 -5.71 8.80
C ALA A 153 9.75 -5.33 7.45
N HIS A 154 9.35 -6.00 6.37
CA HIS A 154 9.90 -5.78 5.03
C HIS A 154 8.78 -5.56 4.02
N ILE A 155 8.94 -4.56 3.16
CA ILE A 155 8.07 -4.29 2.00
C ILE A 155 8.97 -4.29 0.78
N THR A 156 8.70 -5.17 -0.17
CA THR A 156 9.54 -5.36 -1.36
C THR A 156 8.68 -5.51 -2.59
N ALA A 157 9.04 -4.78 -3.64
CA ALA A 157 8.44 -4.90 -4.96
C ALA A 157 9.54 -4.71 -6.02
N ASN A 158 9.52 -5.54 -7.07
CA ASN A 158 10.51 -5.46 -8.15
C ASN A 158 10.29 -4.26 -9.08
N GLN A 159 9.07 -3.69 -9.09
CA GLN A 159 8.73 -2.54 -9.92
C GLN A 159 8.60 -1.28 -9.08
N GLN A 160 7.64 -1.24 -8.15
CA GLN A 160 7.36 -0.01 -7.40
C GLN A 160 6.57 -0.26 -6.11
N VAL A 161 6.73 0.67 -5.16
CA VAL A 161 5.96 0.76 -3.91
C VAL A 161 5.24 2.10 -3.89
N ASN A 162 3.92 2.09 -3.79
CA ASN A 162 3.08 3.30 -3.73
C ASN A 162 2.54 3.48 -2.31
N ILE A 163 2.73 4.67 -1.73
CA ILE A 163 2.21 5.05 -0.41
C ILE A 163 1.40 6.32 -0.58
N VAL A 164 0.08 6.21 -0.42
CA VAL A 164 -0.86 7.32 -0.60
C VAL A 164 -1.65 7.53 0.68
N SER A 165 -1.73 8.79 1.12
CA SER A 165 -2.49 9.19 2.31
C SER A 165 -3.38 10.38 1.94
N GLY A 166 -4.68 10.30 2.23
CA GLY A 166 -5.60 11.44 2.02
C GLY A 166 -5.38 12.62 3.00
N LYS A 167 -4.49 12.45 3.98
CA LYS A 167 -4.10 13.48 4.95
C LYS A 167 -2.57 13.55 5.08
N SER A 168 -2.01 13.05 6.17
CA SER A 168 -0.58 13.11 6.47
C SER A 168 0.05 11.72 6.39
N THR A 169 1.24 11.65 5.82
CA THR A 169 2.14 10.49 5.97
C THR A 169 3.19 10.85 7.02
N ASN A 170 3.19 10.13 8.14
CA ASN A 170 4.14 10.33 9.23
C ASN A 170 5.17 9.21 9.22
N VAL A 171 6.45 9.55 9.13
CA VAL A 171 7.57 8.60 9.20
C VAL A 171 8.45 8.99 10.37
N ALA A 172 8.64 8.06 11.31
CA ALA A 172 9.49 8.25 12.48
C ALA A 172 10.42 7.05 12.64
N ALA A 173 11.69 7.30 12.91
CA ALA A 173 12.71 6.29 13.15
C ALA A 173 13.43 6.58 14.47
N GLY A 174 13.58 5.57 15.33
CA GLY A 174 14.23 5.74 16.63
C GLY A 174 15.75 5.96 16.56
N LYS A 175 16.39 5.59 15.43
CA LYS A 175 17.84 5.72 15.24
C LYS A 175 18.19 6.51 13.98
N SER A 176 17.79 6.03 12.81
CA SER A 176 18.18 6.63 11.53
C SER A 176 17.13 6.36 10.46
N LEU A 177 16.94 7.34 9.57
CA LEU A 177 16.23 7.19 8.31
C LEU A 177 17.26 7.27 7.18
N ILE A 178 17.49 6.17 6.48
CA ILE A 178 18.46 6.06 5.39
C ILE A 178 17.68 5.76 4.12
N ALA A 179 17.85 6.59 3.10
CA ALA A 179 17.28 6.39 1.77
C ALA A 179 18.40 6.46 0.74
N SER A 180 18.50 5.44 -0.12
CA SER A 180 19.46 5.36 -1.21
C SER A 180 18.70 5.13 -2.50
N VAL A 181 18.88 6.03 -3.47
CA VAL A 181 18.22 5.98 -4.78
C VAL A 181 19.28 5.89 -5.88
N MET A 182 18.94 5.22 -6.98
CA MET A 182 19.87 5.07 -8.11
C MET A 182 19.72 6.18 -9.16
N GLU A 183 18.54 6.79 -9.26
CA GLU A 183 18.25 7.79 -10.30
C GLU A 183 18.04 9.17 -9.68
N LYS A 184 16.95 9.37 -8.93
CA LYS A 184 16.57 10.71 -8.44
C LYS A 184 15.73 10.68 -7.15
N ILE A 185 15.77 11.80 -6.42
CA ILE A 185 14.82 12.15 -5.34
C ILE A 185 14.11 13.43 -5.79
N SER A 186 12.78 13.44 -5.75
CA SER A 186 11.96 14.63 -5.94
C SER A 186 11.10 14.87 -4.70
N LEU A 187 11.24 16.04 -4.09
CA LEU A 187 10.47 16.46 -2.91
C LEU A 187 9.72 17.74 -3.26
N PHE A 188 8.39 17.67 -3.24
CA PHE A 188 7.54 18.79 -3.60
C PHE A 188 6.54 19.09 -2.48
N ALA A 189 6.36 20.38 -2.18
CA ALA A 189 5.38 20.87 -1.22
C ALA A 189 4.66 22.09 -1.82
N GLN A 190 3.35 21.96 -2.02
CA GLN A 190 2.56 22.99 -2.72
C GLN A 190 2.26 24.22 -1.86
N ASN A 191 1.87 24.02 -0.59
CA ASN A 191 1.23 25.07 0.21
C ASN A 191 2.07 25.57 1.39
N ALA A 192 2.72 24.67 2.14
CA ALA A 192 3.35 24.99 3.43
C ALA A 192 4.89 24.97 3.40
N GLY A 193 5.47 24.81 2.21
CA GLY A 193 6.92 24.79 2.00
C GLY A 193 7.63 23.55 2.58
N ILE A 194 8.97 23.58 2.55
CA ILE A 194 9.84 22.50 3.02
C ILE A 194 10.68 23.01 4.21
N LYS A 195 10.80 22.19 5.24
CA LYS A 195 11.57 22.46 6.45
C LYS A 195 12.57 21.33 6.68
N LEU A 196 13.86 21.66 6.68
CA LEU A 196 14.96 20.72 6.91
C LEU A 196 15.78 21.23 8.09
N PHE A 197 15.78 20.49 9.20
CA PHE A 197 16.47 20.89 10.43
C PHE A 197 17.32 19.74 10.99
N ALA A 198 18.51 20.07 11.46
CA ALA A 198 19.30 19.21 12.34
C ALA A 198 19.46 19.92 13.69
N SER A 199 18.90 19.34 14.76
CA SER A 199 19.04 19.90 16.12
C SER A 199 20.48 19.82 16.62
N LYS A 200 21.19 18.74 16.25
CA LYS A 200 22.62 18.52 16.48
C LYS A 200 23.20 17.86 15.25
N GLY A 201 24.51 18.05 15.03
CA GLY A 201 25.20 17.51 13.87
C GLY A 201 25.12 18.42 12.64
N LYS A 202 25.91 18.07 11.62
CA LYS A 202 26.01 18.84 10.37
C LYS A 202 24.84 18.56 9.43
N VAL A 203 24.39 19.59 8.73
CA VAL A 203 23.61 19.44 7.49
C VAL A 203 24.59 19.53 6.34
N GLU A 204 24.58 18.54 5.45
CA GLU A 204 25.47 18.46 4.31
C GLU A 204 24.62 18.20 3.06
N ILE A 205 24.73 19.09 2.08
CA ILE A 205 24.06 19.01 0.79
C ILE A 205 25.16 19.17 -0.25
N GLN A 206 25.25 18.24 -1.20
CA GLN A 206 26.29 18.23 -2.22
C GLN A 206 25.73 17.76 -3.56
N ALA A 207 26.15 18.41 -4.65
CA ALA A 207 26.04 17.91 -6.01
C ALA A 207 27.47 17.59 -6.47
N GLN A 208 27.85 16.31 -6.46
CA GLN A 208 29.26 15.90 -6.59
C GLN A 208 29.79 15.98 -8.02
N SER A 209 28.90 15.84 -9.00
CA SER A 209 29.25 15.78 -10.43
C SER A 209 28.42 16.73 -11.29
N ASP A 210 27.55 17.54 -10.68
CA ASP A 210 26.62 18.40 -11.40
C ASP A 210 26.32 19.69 -10.60
N GLU A 211 25.50 20.57 -11.16
CA GLU A 211 25.12 21.85 -10.59
C GLU A 211 24.26 21.70 -9.32
N MET A 212 24.50 22.60 -8.36
CA MET A 212 23.55 22.87 -7.29
C MET A 212 22.84 24.20 -7.54
N LYS A 213 21.52 24.16 -7.73
CA LYS A 213 20.68 25.35 -7.94
C LYS A 213 19.83 25.68 -6.72
N LEU A 214 19.96 26.92 -6.22
CA LEU A 214 19.10 27.48 -5.17
C LEU A 214 18.45 28.75 -5.73
N ALA A 215 17.12 28.80 -5.71
CA ALA A 215 16.35 29.93 -6.20
C ALA A 215 15.15 30.21 -5.28
N ALA A 216 14.85 31.49 -5.09
CA ALA A 216 13.65 31.95 -4.41
C ALA A 216 13.06 33.14 -5.17
N LEU A 217 11.73 33.26 -5.18
CA LEU A 217 11.04 34.42 -5.77
C LEU A 217 11.27 35.69 -4.93
N ASN A 218 11.37 35.53 -3.62
CA ASN A 218 11.67 36.59 -2.66
C ASN A 218 13.10 36.41 -2.15
N ASP A 219 13.35 36.75 -0.89
CA ASP A 219 14.69 36.79 -0.31
C ASP A 219 15.30 35.39 -0.10
N VAL A 220 16.61 35.30 -0.36
CA VAL A 220 17.46 34.21 0.08
C VAL A 220 18.31 34.70 1.25
N THR A 221 18.14 34.13 2.43
CA THR A 221 18.92 34.47 3.63
C THR A 221 19.91 33.36 3.98
N ILE A 222 21.20 33.67 3.99
CA ILE A 222 22.27 32.78 4.45
C ILE A 222 22.89 33.40 5.69
N THR A 223 22.89 32.68 6.82
CA THR A 223 23.35 33.23 8.09
C THR A 223 24.17 32.22 8.87
N SER A 224 25.31 32.68 9.41
CA SER A 224 26.07 31.97 10.44
C SER A 224 26.04 32.79 11.72
N SER A 225 25.31 32.32 12.74
CA SER A 225 25.06 33.10 13.96
C SER A 225 26.28 33.26 14.88
N SER A 226 27.23 32.31 14.81
CA SER A 226 28.41 32.31 15.70
C SER A 226 29.69 31.87 14.97
N GLY A 227 29.59 31.60 13.67
CA GLY A 227 30.70 31.12 12.85
C GLY A 227 31.00 32.09 11.72
N LYS A 228 31.33 31.53 10.56
CA LYS A 228 31.60 32.26 9.33
C LYS A 228 30.80 31.66 8.18
N VAL A 229 30.48 32.51 7.20
CA VAL A 229 30.02 32.07 5.88
C VAL A 229 31.25 32.04 4.97
N VAL A 230 31.48 30.90 4.30
CA VAL A 230 32.57 30.74 3.33
C VAL A 230 31.95 30.44 1.98
N ILE A 231 32.22 31.32 1.01
CA ILE A 231 31.83 31.16 -0.38
C ILE A 231 33.12 31.09 -1.18
N SER A 232 33.29 30.05 -1.97
CA SER A 232 34.50 29.81 -2.74
C SER A 232 34.12 29.18 -4.06
N ALA A 233 34.77 29.61 -5.13
CA ALA A 233 34.63 29.05 -6.45
C ALA A 233 36.01 28.95 -7.10
N ASP A 234 36.24 27.89 -7.86
CA ASP A 234 37.48 27.68 -8.60
C ASP A 234 37.62 28.67 -9.77
N LYS A 235 36.48 28.99 -10.42
CA LYS A 235 36.45 29.85 -11.61
C LYS A 235 36.03 31.29 -11.30
N GLU A 236 34.84 31.49 -10.74
CA GLU A 236 34.26 32.83 -10.59
C GLU A 236 33.20 32.87 -9.48
N ILE A 237 33.12 34.02 -8.80
CA ILE A 237 31.98 34.42 -7.96
C ILE A 237 31.40 35.70 -8.56
N TRP A 238 30.19 35.61 -9.12
CA TRP A 238 29.45 36.76 -9.63
C TRP A 238 28.37 37.19 -8.63
N ILE A 239 28.29 38.48 -8.33
CA ILE A 239 27.23 39.06 -7.48
C ILE A 239 26.65 40.28 -8.21
N GLY A 240 25.41 40.13 -8.69
CA GLY A 240 24.56 41.23 -9.16
C GLY A 240 25.14 42.03 -10.31
#